data_AF-A0A444Z1F8-F1
#
_entry.id   AF-A0A444Z1F8-F1
#
_cell.length_a   1.000
_cell.length_b   1.000
_cell.length_c   1.000
_cell.angle_alpha   90.00
_cell.angle_beta   90.00
_cell.angle_gamma   90.00
#
_symmetry.space_group_name_H-M   'P 1'
#
loop_
_entity.id
_entity.type
_entity.pdbx_description
1 polymer ?
#
loop_
_entity_poly.entity_id
_entity_poly.type
_entity_poly.pdbx_seq_one_letter_code
_entity_poly.pdbx_strand_id
1 'polypeptide(L)'
;MTYFKNKELNNVFVNTAYLKSRREFAHYFGKLRVKNVTITNWLEEIPREQWTHYADEGRRFGHMITNIYECINVVMIVTCSLLNTTLVKSTYFRLGELFAKKGIEAQAQFQVGTKFSQTLMKAIEININY
;
A
#
# COMPACT_ATOMS: atom_id res chain seq x y z
N MET A 1 -6.48 0.27 12.56
CA MET A 1 -7.68 0.54 13.38
C MET A 1 -8.38 1.84 12.94
N THR A 2 -9.15 1.85 11.85
CA THR A 2 -9.79 3.05 11.27
C THR A 2 -11.26 3.26 11.66
N TYR A 3 -11.78 2.50 12.63
CA TYR A 3 -13.19 2.64 13.06
C TYR A 3 -13.45 3.77 14.07
N PHE A 4 -12.42 4.36 14.68
CA PHE A 4 -12.59 5.39 15.71
C PHE A 4 -11.99 6.73 15.27
N LYS A 5 -12.85 7.63 14.78
CA LYS A 5 -12.47 9.03 14.48
C LYS A 5 -12.20 9.86 15.74
N ASN A 6 -12.61 9.39 16.93
CA ASN A 6 -12.39 10.07 18.20
C ASN A 6 -11.07 9.60 18.86
N LYS A 7 -10.08 10.50 18.87
CA LYS A 7 -8.73 10.24 19.41
C LYS A 7 -8.73 9.96 20.92
N GLU A 8 -9.56 10.64 21.69
CA GLU A 8 -9.64 10.46 23.15
C GLU A 8 -10.19 9.06 23.48
N LEU A 9 -11.23 8.64 22.76
CA LEU A 9 -11.87 7.35 22.94
C LEU A 9 -10.95 6.19 22.57
N ASN A 10 -10.18 6.35 21.49
CA ASN A 10 -9.16 5.39 21.09
C ASN A 10 -8.05 5.26 22.16
N ASN A 11 -7.61 6.38 22.74
CA ASN A 11 -6.61 6.36 23.82
C ASN A 11 -7.14 5.66 25.08
N VAL A 12 -8.37 5.96 25.51
CA VAL A 12 -9.00 5.28 26.67
C VAL A 12 -9.13 3.78 26.41
N PHE A 13 -9.54 3.40 25.21
CA PHE A 13 -9.67 2.01 24.81
C PHE A 13 -8.32 1.27 24.84
N VAL A 14 -7.28 1.81 24.19
CA VAL A 14 -5.93 1.24 24.19
C VAL A 14 -5.43 1.08 25.61
N ASN A 15 -5.52 2.11 26.44
CA ASN A 15 -5.09 2.03 27.84
C ASN A 15 -5.85 0.96 28.63
N THR A 16 -7.16 0.79 28.36
CA THR A 16 -7.98 -0.24 29.02
C THR A 16 -7.59 -1.65 28.56
N ALA A 17 -7.31 -1.84 27.26
CA ALA A 17 -6.88 -3.11 26.68
C ALA A 17 -5.54 -3.60 27.26
N TYR A 18 -4.62 -2.68 27.58
CA TYR A 18 -3.30 -2.99 28.15
C TYR A 18 -3.29 -3.19 29.68
N LEU A 19 -4.44 -3.10 30.37
CA LEU A 19 -4.50 -3.33 31.81
C LEU A 19 -4.20 -4.80 32.13
N LYS A 20 -3.34 -5.01 33.13
CA LYS A 20 -2.87 -6.35 33.54
C LYS A 20 -3.76 -7.00 34.59
N SER A 21 -4.60 -6.21 35.26
CA SER A 21 -5.51 -6.68 36.30
C SER A 21 -6.96 -6.64 35.83
N ARG A 22 -7.70 -7.72 36.10
CA ARG A 22 -9.14 -7.80 35.86
C ARG A 22 -9.93 -6.70 36.60
N ARG A 23 -9.48 -6.30 37.80
CA ARG A 23 -10.13 -5.26 38.61
C ARG A 23 -9.97 -3.88 37.99
N GLU A 24 -8.76 -3.55 37.56
CA GLU A 24 -8.49 -2.27 36.89
C GLU A 24 -9.24 -2.22 35.57
N PHE A 25 -9.22 -3.30 34.80
CA PHE A 25 -9.97 -3.41 33.55
C PHE A 25 -11.46 -3.11 33.78
N ALA A 26 -12.11 -3.75 34.75
CA ALA A 26 -13.53 -3.52 35.02
C ALA A 26 -13.84 -2.06 35.36
N HIS A 27 -12.97 -1.38 36.12
CA HIS A 27 -13.13 0.03 36.47
C HIS A 27 -13.04 0.95 35.25
N TYR A 28 -11.99 0.80 34.45
CA TYR A 28 -11.78 1.65 33.27
C TYR A 28 -12.76 1.33 32.13
N PHE A 29 -13.12 0.06 31.95
CA PHE A 29 -14.14 -0.35 30.99
C PHE A 29 -15.52 0.18 31.38
N GLY A 30 -15.85 0.22 32.67
CA GLY A 30 -17.06 0.90 33.16
C GLY A 30 -17.09 2.39 32.80
N LYS A 31 -15.96 3.10 32.95
CA LYS A 31 -15.83 4.50 32.52
C LYS A 31 -15.99 4.65 30.99
N LEU A 32 -15.43 3.73 30.22
CA LEU A 32 -15.58 3.70 28.76
C LEU A 32 -17.04 3.49 28.36
N ARG A 33 -17.76 2.61 29.06
CA ARG A 33 -19.19 2.32 28.82
C ARG A 33 -20.07 3.54 29.05
N VAL A 34 -19.78 4.32 30.09
CA VAL A 34 -20.47 5.60 30.36
C VAL A 34 -20.21 6.60 29.23
N LYS A 35 -19.00 6.65 28.69
CA LYS A 35 -18.64 7.56 27.59
C LYS A 35 -19.21 7.13 26.23
N ASN A 36 -19.24 5.82 25.95
CA ASN A 36 -19.71 5.29 24.67
C ASN A 36 -20.19 3.84 24.79
N VAL A 37 -21.50 3.66 24.97
CA VAL A 37 -22.12 2.35 25.12
C VAL A 37 -21.99 1.48 23.87
N THR A 38 -22.11 2.08 22.68
CA THR A 38 -22.05 1.37 21.40
C THR A 38 -20.72 0.66 21.21
N ILE A 39 -19.62 1.32 21.55
CA ILE A 39 -18.28 0.74 21.45
C ILE A 39 -18.08 -0.38 22.46
N THR A 40 -18.55 -0.19 23.69
CA THR A 40 -18.43 -1.25 24.69
C THR A 40 -19.25 -2.48 24.36
N ASN A 41 -20.43 -2.32 23.76
CA ASN A 41 -21.22 -3.46 23.28
C ASN A 41 -20.49 -4.20 22.16
N TRP A 42 -19.93 -3.48 21.18
CA TRP A 42 -19.13 -4.10 20.11
C TRP A 42 -17.89 -4.82 20.66
N LEU A 43 -17.19 -4.24 21.64
CA LEU A 43 -16.04 -4.90 22.29
C LEU A 43 -16.42 -6.14 23.09
N GLU A 44 -17.65 -6.20 23.61
CA GLU A 44 -18.17 -7.39 24.29
C GLU A 44 -18.53 -8.53 23.32
N GLU A 45 -18.71 -8.25 22.02
CA GLU A 45 -18.89 -9.28 20.98
C GLU A 45 -17.57 -10.01 20.64
N ILE A 46 -16.42 -9.38 20.93
CA ILE A 46 -15.09 -9.98 20.71
C ILE A 46 -14.64 -10.70 21.98
N PRO A 47 -14.20 -11.97 21.90
CA PRO A 47 -13.65 -12.69 23.05
C PRO A 47 -12.54 -11.89 23.74
N ARG A 48 -12.60 -11.78 25.07
CA ARG A 48 -11.72 -10.87 25.84
C ARG A 48 -10.25 -11.26 25.73
N GLU A 49 -9.97 -12.53 25.53
CA GLU A 49 -8.64 -13.09 25.33
C GLU A 49 -7.98 -12.55 24.05
N GLN A 50 -8.78 -12.07 23.08
CA GLN A 50 -8.28 -11.55 21.80
C GLN A 50 -7.89 -10.06 21.85
N TRP A 51 -8.32 -9.32 22.86
CA TRP A 51 -8.12 -7.86 22.89
C TRP A 51 -7.80 -7.27 24.26
N THR A 52 -7.83 -8.06 25.34
CA THR A 52 -7.45 -7.61 26.69
C THR A 52 -6.24 -8.36 27.22
N HIS A 53 -5.25 -7.61 27.68
CA HIS A 53 -3.97 -8.16 28.15
C HIS A 53 -4.13 -9.01 29.42
N TYR A 54 -5.07 -8.68 30.31
CA TYR A 54 -5.29 -9.49 31.53
C TYR A 54 -5.90 -10.87 31.25
N ALA A 55 -6.64 -11.02 30.14
CA ALA A 55 -7.28 -12.29 29.76
C ALA A 55 -6.44 -13.11 28.77
N ASP A 56 -5.36 -12.52 28.23
CA ASP A 56 -4.48 -13.16 27.24
C ASP A 56 -3.64 -14.31 27.83
N GLU A 57 -3.62 -14.50 29.16
CA GLU A 57 -2.88 -15.58 29.85
C GLU A 57 -1.39 -15.69 29.44
N GLY A 58 -0.78 -14.58 29.02
CA GLY A 58 0.61 -14.56 28.52
C GLY A 58 0.78 -15.05 27.09
N ARG A 59 -0.31 -15.35 26.38
CA ARG A 59 -0.33 -15.46 24.93
C ARG A 59 -0.11 -14.06 24.34
N ARG A 60 0.31 -13.98 23.08
CA ARG A 60 0.64 -12.71 22.41
C ARG A 60 -0.52 -12.21 21.55
N PHE A 61 -1.74 -12.70 21.78
CA PHE A 61 -2.88 -12.33 20.94
C PHE A 61 -3.28 -10.85 21.17
N GLY A 62 -3.01 -10.33 22.37
CA GLY A 62 -3.32 -8.98 22.85
C GLY A 62 -2.38 -7.87 22.38
N HIS A 63 -1.38 -8.15 21.52
CA HIS A 63 -0.83 -7.09 20.67
C HIS A 63 -1.82 -6.85 19.53
N MET A 64 -2.93 -6.19 19.88
CA MET A 64 -4.03 -5.82 19.00
C MET A 64 -3.49 -5.52 17.59
N ILE A 65 -3.78 -6.44 16.65
CA ILE A 65 -3.09 -6.64 15.36
C ILE A 65 -3.32 -5.44 14.44
N THR A 66 -2.67 -4.35 14.78
CA THR A 66 -2.43 -3.16 13.97
C THR A 66 -1.06 -3.30 13.27
N ASN A 67 -0.26 -4.30 13.67
CA ASN A 67 1.20 -4.15 13.57
C ASN A 67 1.87 -4.85 12.38
N ILE A 68 1.21 -5.80 11.72
CA ILE A 68 1.84 -6.49 10.57
C ILE A 68 1.04 -6.31 9.31
N TYR A 69 -0.27 -6.62 9.29
CA TYR A 69 -1.06 -6.46 8.08
C TYR A 69 -1.21 -4.98 7.66
N GLU A 70 -1.48 -4.05 8.59
CA GLU A 70 -1.55 -2.62 8.26
C GLU A 70 -0.17 -2.05 7.89
N CYS A 71 0.90 -2.49 8.57
CA CYS A 71 2.27 -2.14 8.22
C CYS A 71 2.62 -2.61 6.79
N ILE A 72 2.34 -3.88 6.47
CA ILE A 72 2.54 -4.46 5.14
C ILE A 72 1.69 -3.71 4.10
N ASN A 73 0.44 -3.38 4.40
CA ASN A 73 -0.43 -2.66 3.47
C ASN A 73 0.10 -1.24 3.18
N VAL A 74 0.51 -0.50 4.22
CA VAL A 74 1.11 0.84 4.05
C VAL A 74 2.42 0.76 3.26
N VAL A 75 3.30 -0.18 3.61
CA VAL A 75 4.56 -0.42 2.88
C VAL A 75 4.26 -0.79 1.44
N MET A 76 3.33 -1.71 1.18
CA MET A 76 2.97 -2.14 -0.17
C MET A 76 2.37 -1.00 -1.00
N ILE A 77 1.50 -0.16 -0.44
CA ILE A 77 0.96 1.03 -1.12
C ILE A 77 2.08 2.02 -1.48
N VAL A 78 2.98 2.32 -0.55
CA VAL A 78 4.10 3.25 -0.77
C VAL A 78 5.09 2.67 -1.78
N THR A 79 5.48 1.41 -1.64
CA THR A 79 6.40 0.73 -2.55
C THR A 79 5.80 0.58 -3.95
N CYS A 80 4.54 0.15 -4.09
CA CYS A 80 3.90 0.03 -5.40
C CYS A 80 3.74 1.39 -6.08
N SER A 81 3.37 2.46 -5.35
CA SER A 81 3.28 3.80 -5.93
C SER A 81 4.66 4.34 -6.37
N LEU A 82 5.71 4.06 -5.60
CA LEU A 82 7.10 4.37 -5.98
C LEU A 82 7.58 3.57 -7.19
N LEU A 83 7.32 2.26 -7.23
CA LEU A 83 7.67 1.39 -8.34
C LEU A 83 6.94 1.80 -9.62
N ASN A 84 5.63 2.07 -9.53
CA ASN A 84 4.83 2.56 -10.64
C ASN A 84 5.37 3.89 -11.17
N THR A 85 5.68 4.84 -10.27
CA THR A 85 6.25 6.14 -10.68
C THR A 85 7.61 5.96 -11.35
N THR A 86 8.46 5.09 -10.80
CA THR A 86 9.79 4.80 -11.35
C THR A 86 9.70 4.14 -12.72
N LEU A 87 8.81 3.16 -12.87
CA LEU A 87 8.57 2.46 -14.13
C LEU A 87 8.04 3.40 -15.21
N VAL A 88 7.03 4.23 -14.87
CA VAL A 88 6.46 5.23 -15.79
C VAL A 88 7.51 6.23 -16.21
N LYS A 89 8.29 6.79 -15.27
CA LYS A 89 9.38 7.72 -15.57
C LYS A 89 10.43 7.08 -16.48
N SER A 90 10.89 5.87 -16.15
CA SER A 90 11.89 5.16 -16.95
C SER A 90 11.40 4.90 -18.38
N THR A 91 10.15 4.47 -18.52
CA THR A 91 9.53 4.21 -19.83
C THR A 91 9.39 5.51 -20.63
N TYR A 92 8.94 6.60 -20.00
CA TYR A 92 8.82 7.90 -20.63
C TYR A 92 10.15 8.41 -21.19
N PHE A 93 11.23 8.38 -20.38
CA PHE A 93 12.54 8.85 -20.83
C PHE A 93 13.12 7.97 -21.95
N ARG A 94 13.05 6.64 -21.82
CA ARG A 94 13.51 5.71 -22.85
C ARG A 94 12.77 5.90 -24.17
N LEU A 95 11.45 6.14 -24.12
CA LEU A 95 10.67 6.45 -25.32
C LEU A 95 11.10 7.79 -25.93
N GLY A 96 11.33 8.83 -25.12
CA GLY A 96 11.83 10.12 -25.60
C GLY A 96 13.16 10.00 -26.34
N GLU A 97 14.12 9.27 -25.78
CA GLU A 97 15.41 8.99 -26.42
C GLU A 97 15.24 8.22 -27.73
N LEU A 98 14.40 7.19 -27.73
CA LEU A 98 14.11 6.40 -28.92
C LEU A 98 13.50 7.26 -30.03
N PHE A 99 12.52 8.10 -29.71
CA PHE A 99 11.89 8.99 -30.68
C PHE A 99 12.85 10.04 -31.20
N ALA A 100 13.69 10.63 -30.36
CA ALA A 100 14.72 11.57 -30.79
C ALA A 100 15.69 10.92 -31.80
N LYS A 101 16.18 9.71 -31.48
CA LYS A 101 17.04 8.94 -32.38
C LYS A 101 16.34 8.61 -33.71
N LYS A 102 15.09 8.14 -33.65
CA LYS A 102 14.31 7.81 -34.86
C LYS A 102 13.98 9.04 -35.69
N GLY A 103 13.76 10.20 -35.07
CA GLY A 103 13.57 11.48 -35.74
C GLY A 103 14.80 11.89 -36.55
N ILE A 104 16.00 11.76 -35.95
CA ILE A 104 17.27 12.03 -36.65
C ILE A 104 17.46 11.08 -37.84
N GLU A 105 17.22 9.77 -37.64
CA GLU A 105 17.30 8.76 -38.73
C GLU A 105 16.34 9.09 -39.88
N ALA A 106 15.09 9.46 -39.56
CA ALA A 106 14.07 9.82 -40.54
C ALA A 106 14.44 11.11 -41.29
N GLN A 107 14.97 12.12 -40.60
CA GLN A 107 15.41 13.37 -41.21
C GLN A 107 16.60 13.14 -42.16
N ALA A 108 17.58 12.33 -41.76
CA ALA A 108 18.71 11.97 -42.62
C ALA A 108 18.24 11.20 -43.87
N GLN A 109 17.31 10.25 -43.71
CA GLN A 109 16.70 9.52 -44.83
C GLN A 109 15.94 10.44 -45.79
N PHE A 110 15.20 11.41 -45.23
CA PHE A 110 14.50 12.41 -46.04
C PHE A 110 15.46 13.28 -46.84
N GLN A 111 16.56 13.75 -46.24
CA GLN A 111 17.58 14.56 -46.94
C GLN A 111 18.27 13.81 -48.09
N VAL A 112 18.44 12.49 -47.98
CA VAL A 112 19.01 11.63 -49.03
C VAL A 112 17.97 11.23 -50.08
N GLY A 113 16.71 11.68 -49.95
CA GLY A 113 15.63 11.39 -50.90
C GLY A 113 15.07 9.97 -50.79
N THR A 114 15.42 9.24 -49.72
CA THR A 114 14.88 7.89 -49.50
C THR A 114 13.44 7.94 -49.02
N LYS A 115 12.54 7.27 -49.75
CA LYS A 115 11.09 7.26 -49.50
C LYS A 115 10.67 6.30 -48.38
N PHE A 116 11.54 5.34 -48.05
CA PHE A 116 11.27 4.26 -47.10
C PHE A 116 12.44 4.09 -46.13
N SER A 117 12.15 3.51 -44.97
CA SER A 117 13.20 3.24 -43.97
C SER A 117 14.22 2.22 -44.49
N GLN A 118 15.47 2.36 -44.07
CA GLN A 118 16.53 1.40 -44.42
C GLN A 118 16.17 -0.04 -44.03
N THR A 119 15.46 -0.24 -42.92
CA THR A 119 15.00 -1.57 -42.49
C THR A 119 14.01 -2.16 -43.49
N LEU A 120 13.06 -1.36 -43.97
CA LEU A 120 12.10 -1.80 -44.99
C LEU A 120 12.78 -2.08 -46.33
N MET A 121 13.71 -1.22 -46.75
CA MET A 121 14.47 -1.44 -47.98
C MET A 121 15.28 -2.75 -47.94
N LYS A 122 15.97 -3.02 -46.83
CA LYS A 122 16.70 -4.30 -46.65
C LYS A 122 15.78 -5.51 -46.65
N ALA A 123 14.60 -5.40 -46.02
CA ALA A 123 13.63 -6.50 -46.01
C ALA A 123 13.08 -6.77 -47.43
N ILE A 124 12.85 -5.72 -48.22
CA ILE A 124 12.44 -5.84 -49.62
C ILE A 124 13.55 -6.50 -50.46
N GLU A 125 14.80 -6.06 -50.32
CA GLU A 125 15.94 -6.69 -51.01
C GLU A 125 16.10 -8.17 -50.69
N ILE A 126 15.96 -8.56 -49.42
CA ILE A 126 16.04 -9.96 -49.01
C ILE A 126 14.94 -10.80 -49.67
N ASN A 127 13.71 -10.28 -49.73
CA ASN A 127 12.57 -11.00 -50.29
C ASN A 127 12.55 -11.06 -51.83
N ILE A 128 13.25 -10.16 -52.52
CA ILE A 128 13.36 -10.17 -53.99
C ILE A 128 14.46 -11.12 -54.48
N ASN A 129 15.43 -11.46 -53.62
CA ASN A 129 16.55 -12.35 -53.95
C ASN A 129 16.31 -13.84 -53.58
N TYR A 130 15.06 -14.22 -53.30
CA TYR A 130 14.57 -15.60 -53.23
C TYR A 130 13.67 -15.89 -54.44
#